data_AF-A0A8T7EL11-F1
#
_entry.id   AF-A0A8T7EL11-F1
#
_cell.length_a   1.000
_cell.length_b   1.000
_cell.length_c   1.000
_cell.angle_alpha   90.00
_cell.angle_beta   90.00
_cell.angle_gamma   90.00
#
_symmetry.space_group_name_H-M   'P 1'
#
loop_
_entity.id
_entity.type
_entity.pdbx_description
1 polymer ?
#
loop_
_entity_poly.entity_id
_entity_poly.type
_entity_poly.pdbx_seq_one_letter_code
_entity_poly.pdbx_strand_id
1 'polypeptide(L)'
;MCYSDATRANRALVERQTVRLVADVSDTDRFGRLLRYVYVGDTFVNQQLIAEGWGEAVRYDPDVRYYDQFVQLENEAGTCWPRMPPDWDLR
;
A
#
# COMPACT_ATOMS: atom_id res chain seq x y z
N MET A 1 -3.56 4.24 -14.02
CA MET A 1 -3.78 3.11 -13.10
C MET A 1 -4.81 2.17 -13.75
N CYS A 2 -4.45 0.93 -14.08
CA CYS A 2 -5.44 -0.11 -14.45
C CYS A 2 -5.83 -0.84 -13.16
N TYR A 3 -6.92 -0.43 -12.53
CA TYR A 3 -7.40 -0.96 -11.24
C TYR A 3 -7.56 -2.50 -11.23
N SER A 4 -7.86 -3.11 -12.38
CA SER A 4 -8.01 -4.56 -12.53
C SER A 4 -6.73 -5.36 -12.27
N ASP A 5 -5.55 -4.77 -12.47
CA ASP A 5 -4.29 -5.49 -12.40
C ASP A 5 -3.70 -5.52 -10.98
N ALA A 6 -3.98 -4.50 -10.16
CA ALA A 6 -3.48 -4.41 -8.78
C ALA A 6 -4.03 -5.52 -7.87
N THR A 7 -5.31 -5.88 -8.01
CA THR A 7 -5.89 -7.00 -7.26
C THR A 7 -5.21 -8.32 -7.61
N ARG A 8 -4.89 -8.53 -8.89
CA ARG A 8 -4.18 -9.73 -9.35
C ARG A 8 -2.74 -9.76 -8.83
N ALA A 9 -2.04 -8.62 -8.87
CA ALA A 9 -0.68 -8.49 -8.33
C ALA A 9 -0.65 -8.79 -6.81
N ASN A 10 -1.54 -8.18 -6.03
CA ASN A 10 -1.65 -8.46 -4.60
C ASN A 10 -1.96 -9.94 -4.33
N ARG A 11 -2.93 -10.51 -5.07
CA ARG A 11 -3.29 -11.93 -4.95
C ARG A 11 -2.09 -12.84 -5.23
N ALA A 12 -1.30 -12.55 -6.26
CA ALA A 12 -0.10 -13.33 -6.56
C ALA A 12 0.94 -13.30 -5.43
N LEU A 13 0.97 -12.24 -4.62
CA LEU A 13 1.89 -12.11 -3.49
C LEU A 13 1.36 -12.74 -2.19
N VAL A 14 0.04 -12.73 -1.93
CA VAL A 14 -0.48 -13.11 -0.60
C VAL A 14 -1.34 -14.38 -0.58
N GLU A 15 -1.90 -14.78 -1.71
CA GLU A 15 -2.88 -15.87 -1.74
C GLU A 15 -2.24 -17.21 -1.35
N ARG A 16 -2.86 -17.89 -0.38
CA ARG A 16 -2.40 -19.19 0.17
C ARG A 16 -1.00 -19.15 0.80
N GLN A 17 -0.50 -17.95 1.14
CA GLN A 17 0.76 -17.78 1.85
C GLN A 17 0.53 -17.47 3.33
N THR A 18 1.51 -17.78 4.17
CA THR A 18 1.51 -17.30 5.56
C THR A 18 1.96 -15.84 5.57
N VAL A 19 1.06 -14.95 5.96
CA VAL A 19 1.33 -13.52 6.07
C VAL A 19 1.68 -13.14 7.50
N ARG A 20 2.66 -12.25 7.66
CA ARG A 20 2.96 -11.56 8.92
C ARG A 20 2.40 -10.14 8.82
N LEU A 21 1.52 -9.81 9.75
CA LEU A 21 0.88 -8.51 9.86
C LEU A 21 1.59 -7.69 10.94
N VAL A 22 2.08 -6.51 10.58
CA VAL A 22 2.77 -5.59 11.50
C VAL A 22 1.98 -4.29 11.57
N ALA A 23 1.54 -3.91 12.77
CA ALA A 23 0.94 -2.61 13.03
C ALA A 23 2.03 -1.54 13.17
N ASP A 24 1.67 -0.28 12.88
CA ASP A 24 2.52 0.87 13.22
C ASP A 24 2.10 1.44 14.60
N VAL A 25 1.47 2.62 14.63
CA VAL A 25 1.00 3.26 15.86
C VAL A 25 -0.47 2.95 16.11
N SER A 26 -1.32 3.11 15.10
CA SER A 26 -2.75 2.85 15.16
C SER A 26 -3.05 1.39 14.82
N ASP A 27 -3.95 0.77 15.58
CA ASP A 27 -4.34 -0.61 15.33
C ASP A 27 -5.41 -0.71 14.22
N THR A 28 -6.37 0.21 14.23
CA THR A 28 -7.49 0.27 13.28
C THR A 28 -7.79 1.68 12.84
N ASP A 29 -8.40 1.82 11.67
CA ASP A 29 -9.01 3.09 11.25
C ASP A 29 -10.40 3.33 11.88
N ARG A 30 -11.03 4.45 11.52
CA ARG A 30 -12.38 4.86 11.95
C ARG A 30 -13.50 3.86 11.60
N PHE A 31 -13.26 2.93 10.69
CA PHE A 31 -14.22 1.91 10.25
C PHE A 31 -13.91 0.53 10.86
N GLY A 32 -12.91 0.44 11.74
CA GLY A 32 -12.50 -0.82 12.38
C GLY A 32 -11.65 -1.72 11.48
N ARG A 33 -11.12 -1.22 10.35
CA ARG A 33 -10.21 -1.98 9.49
C ARG A 33 -8.82 -1.95 10.11
N LEU A 34 -8.16 -3.11 10.18
CA LEU A 34 -6.80 -3.21 10.69
C LEU A 34 -5.81 -2.47 9.77
N LEU A 35 -4.99 -1.60 10.35
CA LEU A 35 -3.89 -0.93 9.66
C LEU A 35 -2.64 -1.80 9.79
N ARG A 36 -2.23 -2.46 8.70
CA ARG A 36 -1.13 -3.44 8.71
C ARG A 36 -0.19 -3.27 7.53
N TYR A 37 1.09 -3.36 7.83
CA TYR A 37 2.12 -3.75 6.88
C TYR A 37 2.11 -5.26 6.72
N VAL A 38 2.09 -5.72 5.48
CA VAL A 38 1.98 -7.15 5.15
C VAL A 38 3.33 -7.67 4.67
N TYR A 39 3.78 -8.74 5.30
CA TYR A 39 5.00 -9.45 4.92
C TYR A 39 4.68 -10.90 4.56
N VAL A 40 5.35 -11.42 3.53
CA VAL A 40 5.35 -12.84 3.18
C VAL A 40 6.80 -13.30 3.14
N GLY A 41 7.22 -14.08 4.14
CA GLY A 41 8.64 -14.32 4.38
C GLY A 41 9.38 -12.99 4.60
N ASP A 42 10.38 -12.73 3.77
CA ASP A 42 11.16 -11.49 3.75
C ASP A 42 10.60 -10.42 2.80
N THR A 43 9.57 -10.75 2.01
CA THR A 43 8.96 -9.83 1.07
C THR A 43 8.03 -8.85 1.80
N PHE A 44 8.31 -7.55 1.66
CA PHE A 44 7.40 -6.50 2.10
C PHE A 44 6.39 -6.17 0.99
N VAL A 45 5.17 -6.71 1.12
CA VAL A 45 4.15 -6.69 0.06
C VAL A 45 3.74 -5.26 -0.30
N ASN A 46 3.50 -4.39 0.69
CA ASN A 46 3.12 -2.99 0.44
C ASN A 46 4.16 -2.27 -0.42
N GLN A 47 5.44 -2.44 -0.08
CA GLN A 47 6.55 -1.84 -0.81
C GLN A 47 6.59 -2.34 -2.26
N GLN A 48 6.47 -3.66 -2.45
CA GLN A 48 6.54 -4.27 -3.77
C GLN A 48 5.40 -3.81 -4.67
N LEU A 49 4.17 -3.73 -4.15
CA LEU A 49 3.02 -3.23 -4.91
C LEU A 49 3.23 -1.80 -5.38
N ILE A 50 3.78 -0.92 -4.54
CA ILE A 50 4.03 0.47 -4.90
C ILE A 50 5.16 0.57 -5.92
N ALA A 51 6.25 -0.16 -5.73
CA ALA A 51 7.39 -0.19 -6.65
C ALA A 51 7.02 -0.69 -8.06
N GLU A 52 6.06 -1.61 -8.15
CA GLU A 52 5.54 -2.12 -9.43
C GLU A 52 4.42 -1.24 -10.03
N GLY A 53 4.02 -0.15 -9.36
CA GLY A 53 2.98 0.77 -9.82
C GLY A 53 1.55 0.29 -9.57
N TRP A 54 1.35 -0.66 -8.66
CA TRP A 54 0.05 -1.21 -8.25
C TRP A 54 -0.56 -0.54 -7.02
N GLY A 55 0.15 0.38 -6.37
CA GLY A 55 -0.31 1.09 -5.17
C GLY A 55 0.11 2.56 -5.17
N GLU A 56 -0.60 3.35 -4.37
CA GLU A 56 -0.34 4.78 -4.15
C GLU A 56 0.16 4.99 -2.71
N ALA A 57 1.14 5.88 -2.53
CA ALA A 57 1.64 6.27 -1.24
C ALA A 57 0.69 7.28 -0.58
N VAL A 58 -0.23 6.78 0.24
CA VAL A 58 -1.17 7.61 1.00
C VAL A 58 -0.64 7.87 2.42
N ARG A 59 -0.70 9.14 2.85
CA ARG A 59 -0.32 9.53 4.21
C ARG A 59 -1.49 9.35 5.16
N TYR A 60 -1.29 8.59 6.23
CA TYR A 60 -2.23 8.45 7.31
C TYR A 60 -1.52 8.74 8.63
N ASP A 61 -1.74 9.90 9.23
CA ASP A 61 -1.11 10.23 10.51
C ASP A 61 -1.82 9.48 11.65
N PRO A 62 -1.08 8.98 12.67
CA PRO A 62 0.37 9.04 12.86
C PRO A 62 1.19 7.92 12.19
N ASP A 63 0.57 7.04 11.41
CA ASP A 63 1.14 5.83 10.80
C ASP A 63 2.00 6.10 9.54
N VAL A 64 3.09 6.86 9.70
CA VAL A 64 3.91 7.36 8.59
C VAL A 64 5.27 6.68 8.44
N ARG A 65 5.52 5.55 9.13
CA ARG A 65 6.86 4.92 9.21
C ARG A 65 7.55 4.70 7.87
N TYR A 66 6.83 4.29 6.83
CA TYR A 66 7.38 4.02 5.49
C TYR A 66 6.90 5.02 4.42
N TYR A 67 6.23 6.10 4.82
CA TYR A 67 5.57 7.01 3.87
C TYR A 67 6.56 7.59 2.85
N ASP A 68 7.68 8.15 3.32
CA ASP A 68 8.68 8.77 2.44
C ASP A 68 9.29 7.76 1.45
N GLN A 69 9.51 6.52 1.90
CA GLN A 69 10.01 5.44 1.05
C GLN A 69 8.99 5.06 -0.03
N PHE A 70 7.71 4.99 0.34
CA PHE A 70 6.64 4.69 -0.60
C PHE A 70 6.48 5.80 -1.65
N VAL A 71 6.59 7.07 -1.25
CA VAL A 71 6.56 8.20 -2.20
C VAL A 71 7.72 8.11 -3.20
N GLN A 72 8.92 7.72 -2.76
CA GLN A 72 10.05 7.54 -3.68
C GLN A 72 9.77 6.42 -4.68
N LEU A 73 9.30 5.26 -4.21
CA LEU A 73 8.98 4.12 -5.07
C LEU A 73 7.84 4.42 -6.04
N GLU A 74 6.83 5.17 -5.62
CA GLU A 74 5.73 5.58 -6.50
C GLU A 74 6.22 6.52 -7.62
N ASN A 75 7.15 7.43 -7.32
CA ASN A 75 7.73 8.32 -8.33
C ASN A 75 8.64 7.57 -9.32
N GLU A 76 9.31 6.52 -8.87
CA GLU A 76 10.14 5.64 -9.70
C GLU A 76 9.30 4.67 -10.53
N ALA A 77 8.17 4.22 -9.98
CA ALA A 77 7.19 3.42 -10.69
C ALA A 77 6.59 4.27 -11.82
N GLY A 78 6.95 3.95 -13.07
CA GLY A 78 6.46 4.65 -14.25
C GLY A 78 4.93 4.70 -14.28
N THR A 79 4.35 5.81 -13.83
CA THR A 79 2.92 5.93 -13.59
C THR A 79 2.20 6.19 -14.90
N CYS A 80 1.19 5.38 -15.23
CA CYS A 80 0.32 5.59 -16.38
C CYS A 80 -0.83 6.57 -16.11
N TRP A 81 -0.73 7.46 -15.11
CA TRP A 81 -1.81 8.38 -14.69
C TRP A 81 -1.29 9.78 -14.30
N PRO A 82 -2.04 10.87 -14.56
CA PRO A 82 -1.76 12.19 -13.98
C PRO A 82 -2.17 12.21 -12.50
N ARG A 83 -1.22 12.42 -11.58
CA ARG A 83 -1.39 12.51 -10.10
C ARG A 83 -2.81 12.90 -9.70
N MET A 84 -3.55 11.98 -9.07
CA MET A 84 -4.88 12.28 -8.53
C MET A 84 -4.75 13.35 -7.42
N PRO A 85 -5.61 14.36 -7.36
CA PRO A 85 -5.59 15.32 -6.26
C PRO A 85 -5.98 14.63 -4.94
N PRO A 86 -5.55 15.19 -3.79
CA PRO A 86 -5.59 14.51 -2.49
C PRO A 86 -6.96 14.61 -1.80
N ASP A 87 -8.08 14.46 -2.52
CA ASP A 87 -9.44 14.71 -2.02
C ASP A 87 -10.25 13.43 -1.70
N TRP A 88 -9.59 12.32 -1.39
CA TRP A 88 -10.25 11.04 -1.08
C TRP A 88 -11.00 11.00 0.28
N ASP A 89 -10.99 12.08 1.07
CA ASP A 89 -11.61 12.16 2.40
C ASP A 89 -13.10 12.59 2.41
N LEU A 90 -13.88 12.27 1.36
CA LEU A 90 -15.30 12.67 1.29
C LEU A 90 -16.33 11.54 1.07
N ARG A 91 -16.00 10.26 1.31
CA ARG A 91 -17.03 9.21 1.46
C ARG A 91 -16.69 8.19 2.55
#